data_AF-A0A7W0EP33-F1
#
_entry.id   AF-A0A7W0EP33-F1
#
_cell.length_a   1.000
_cell.length_b   1.000
_cell.length_c   1.000
_cell.angle_alpha   90.00
_cell.angle_beta   90.00
_cell.angle_gamma   90.00
#
_symmetry.space_group_name_H-M   'P 1'
#
loop_
_entity.id
_entity.type
_entity.pdbx_description
1 polymer ?
#
loop_
_entity_poly.entity_id
_entity_poly.type
_entity_poly.pdbx_seq_one_letter_code
_entity_poly.pdbx_strand_id
1 'polypeptide(L)'
;MDKQFERIKEILGKDCERNSQNAIRYLTYLRKTVKTPCLLTGIEDFLWEEPYVLGGWDNREYQELKKNNPSFTDQFELLELLPPNSGDDDIIAKVKRISDQKIFEIGLSWLECADFMDVNYQFIHDYAVWHTNY
;
A
#
# COMPACT_ATOMS: atom_id res chain seq x y z
N MET A 1 24.21 -0.15 -8.12
CA MET A 1 23.03 -0.49 -7.30
C MET A 1 21.91 0.42 -7.76
N ASP A 2 20.67 -0.08 -7.84
CA ASP A 2 19.53 0.75 -8.22
C ASP A 2 19.42 1.95 -7.27
N LYS A 3 19.13 3.15 -7.78
CA LYS A 3 18.98 4.37 -6.98
C LYS A 3 17.91 4.20 -5.91
N GLN A 4 16.91 3.36 -6.16
CA GLN A 4 15.86 3.02 -5.20
C GLN A 4 16.38 2.26 -3.99
N PHE A 5 17.22 1.24 -4.19
CA PHE A 5 17.83 0.48 -3.09
C PHE A 5 18.77 1.34 -2.24
N GLU A 6 19.43 2.34 -2.83
CA GLU A 6 20.22 3.30 -2.06
C GLU A 6 19.32 4.16 -1.14
N ARG A 7 18.19 4.67 -1.64
CA ARG A 7 17.22 5.41 -0.80
C ARG A 7 16.66 4.55 0.33
N ILE A 8 16.33 3.30 0.06
CA ILE A 8 15.87 2.34 1.09
C ILE A 8 16.94 2.15 2.17
N LYS A 9 18.20 1.99 1.77
CA LYS A 9 19.35 1.88 2.70
C LYS A 9 19.63 3.18 3.44
N GLU A 10 19.36 4.35 2.88
CA GLU A 10 19.44 5.62 3.61
C GLU A 10 18.40 5.68 4.75
N ILE A 11 17.23 5.05 4.57
CA ILE A 11 16.17 4.99 5.60
C ILE A 11 16.49 3.94 6.67
N LEU A 12 16.85 2.71 6.27
CA LEU A 12 17.01 1.56 7.17
C LEU A 12 18.46 1.25 7.57
N GLY A 13 19.45 1.84 6.91
CA GLY A 13 20.85 1.53 7.10
C GLY A 13 21.28 0.23 6.40
N LYS A 14 22.42 -0.32 6.84
CA LYS A 14 23.01 -1.52 6.22
C LYS A 14 22.16 -2.78 6.40
N ASP A 15 21.52 -2.91 7.55
CA ASP A 15 20.57 -3.98 7.84
C ASP A 15 19.16 -3.50 7.46
N CYS A 16 18.72 -3.93 6.29
CA CYS A 16 17.45 -3.54 5.67
C CYS A 16 16.58 -4.75 5.32
N GLU A 17 16.86 -5.93 5.88
CA GLU A 17 16.03 -7.13 5.71
C GLU A 17 14.61 -6.89 6.21
N ARG A 18 13.64 -7.58 5.61
CA ARG A 18 12.24 -7.44 6.01
C ARG A 18 12.00 -8.12 7.36
N ASN A 19 11.61 -7.31 8.33
CA ASN A 19 11.25 -7.74 9.66
C ASN A 19 10.44 -6.64 10.36
N SER A 20 9.76 -6.99 11.45
CA SER A 20 8.90 -6.05 12.19
C SER A 20 9.67 -4.83 12.73
N GLN A 21 10.95 -4.97 13.10
CA GLN A 21 11.74 -3.83 13.59
C GLN A 21 12.00 -2.80 12.47
N ASN A 22 12.38 -3.27 11.29
CA ASN A 22 12.60 -2.41 10.13
C ASN A 22 11.28 -1.83 9.59
N ALA A 23 10.17 -2.58 9.64
CA ALA A 23 8.85 -2.06 9.31
C ALA A 23 8.47 -0.85 10.20
N ILE A 24 8.71 -0.92 11.51
CA ILE A 24 8.45 0.20 12.43
C ILE A 24 9.36 1.41 12.16
N ARG A 25 10.62 1.18 11.78
CA ARG A 25 11.54 2.26 11.38
C ARG A 25 11.09 2.93 10.09
N TYR A 26 10.67 2.14 9.10
CA TYR A 26 10.12 2.63 7.85
C TYR A 26 8.83 3.42 8.08
N LEU A 27 7.92 2.91 8.92
CA LEU A 27 6.70 3.59 9.34
C LEU A 27 7.00 4.96 9.95
N THR A 28 8.01 5.03 10.83
CA THR A 28 8.43 6.27 11.45
C THR A 28 8.93 7.29 10.42
N TYR A 29 9.62 6.83 9.38
CA TYR A 29 10.04 7.67 8.26
C TYR A 29 8.84 8.16 7.43
N LEU A 30 7.94 7.25 7.04
CA LEU A 30 6.78 7.58 6.20
C LEU A 30 5.86 8.58 6.89
N ARG A 31 5.53 8.38 8.18
CA ARG A 31 4.69 9.31 8.96
C ARG A 31 5.26 10.73 9.03
N LYS A 32 6.58 10.90 8.92
CA LYS A 32 7.23 12.23 8.91
C LYS A 32 7.28 12.86 7.51
N THR A 33 7.32 12.03 6.48
CA THR A 33 7.70 12.44 5.13
C THR A 33 6.48 12.61 4.23
N VAL A 34 5.54 11.66 4.26
CA VAL A 34 4.31 11.67 3.47
C VAL A 34 3.50 12.93 3.77
N LYS A 35 3.06 13.61 2.72
CA LYS A 35 2.25 14.82 2.76
C LYS A 35 0.80 14.49 2.52
N THR A 36 -0.09 15.18 3.21
CA THR A 36 -1.54 15.09 3.02
C THR A 36 -2.04 16.25 2.16
N PRO A 37 -3.04 16.03 1.27
CA PRO A 37 -3.64 14.73 0.95
C PRO A 37 -2.68 13.81 0.17
N CYS A 38 -2.85 12.49 0.33
CA CYS A 38 -2.16 11.47 -0.46
C CYS A 38 -3.21 10.52 -1.02
N LEU A 39 -3.33 10.48 -2.35
CA LEU A 39 -4.27 9.62 -3.04
C LEU A 39 -3.59 8.33 -3.47
N LEU A 40 -4.21 7.21 -3.16
CA LEU A 40 -3.71 5.86 -3.39
C LEU A 40 -4.67 5.05 -4.27
N THR A 41 -4.13 4.05 -4.95
CA THR A 41 -4.85 3.01 -5.70
C THR A 41 -4.15 1.66 -5.46
N GLY A 42 -4.80 0.54 -5.78
CA GLY A 42 -4.12 -0.75 -5.72
C GLY A 42 -3.10 -0.90 -6.85
N ILE A 43 -1.95 -1.52 -6.54
CA ILE A 43 -0.89 -1.83 -7.53
C ILE A 43 -1.37 -2.92 -8.51
N GLU A 44 -2.03 -3.94 -7.96
CA GLU A 44 -2.56 -5.10 -8.69
C GLU A 44 -3.84 -5.61 -8.02
N ASP A 45 -4.50 -6.59 -8.65
CA ASP A 45 -5.71 -7.17 -8.12
C ASP A 45 -5.51 -7.75 -6.72
N PHE A 46 -6.38 -7.38 -5.78
CA PHE A 46 -6.33 -7.95 -4.44
C PHE A 46 -6.70 -9.43 -4.50
N LEU A 47 -6.23 -10.22 -3.53
CA LEU A 47 -6.45 -11.68 -3.46
C LEU A 47 -7.93 -12.11 -3.63
N TRP A 48 -8.88 -11.29 -3.19
CA TRP A 48 -10.30 -11.60 -3.34
C TRP A 48 -10.83 -11.35 -4.77
N GLU A 49 -10.16 -10.50 -5.54
CA GLU A 49 -10.48 -10.13 -6.92
C GLU A 49 -9.89 -11.11 -7.94
N GLU A 50 -8.77 -11.78 -7.61
CA GLU A 50 -8.04 -12.70 -8.50
C GLU A 50 -8.94 -13.70 -9.24
N PRO A 51 -9.90 -14.41 -8.59
CA PRO A 51 -10.79 -15.36 -9.30
C PRO A 51 -11.70 -14.70 -10.35
N TYR A 52 -12.00 -13.41 -10.19
CA TYR A 52 -12.83 -12.63 -11.10
C TYR A 52 -11.99 -11.98 -12.21
N VAL A 53 -10.75 -11.55 -11.91
CA VAL A 53 -9.84 -10.87 -12.84
C VAL A 53 -9.14 -11.86 -13.77
N LEU A 54 -8.58 -12.96 -13.23
CA LEU A 54 -7.91 -14.00 -14.01
C LEU A 54 -8.88 -14.94 -14.74
N GLY A 55 -10.16 -14.89 -14.37
CA GLY A 55 -11.28 -15.45 -15.13
C GLY A 55 -11.92 -16.68 -14.50
N GLY A 56 -13.23 -16.83 -14.77
CA GLY A 56 -14.03 -18.02 -14.43
C GLY A 56 -15.23 -17.75 -13.53
N TRP A 57 -15.28 -16.58 -12.87
CA TRP A 57 -16.33 -16.24 -11.91
C TRP A 57 -17.29 -15.18 -12.44
N ASP A 58 -18.44 -15.03 -11.76
CA ASP A 58 -19.55 -14.19 -12.23
C ASP A 58 -19.23 -12.69 -12.05
N ASN A 59 -19.28 -11.93 -13.14
CA ASN A 59 -18.98 -10.49 -13.09
C ASN A 59 -20.03 -9.68 -12.30
N ARG A 60 -21.28 -10.12 -12.22
CA ARG A 60 -22.29 -9.45 -11.38
C ARG A 60 -21.96 -9.65 -9.91
N GLU A 61 -21.56 -10.86 -9.53
CA GLU A 61 -21.07 -11.13 -8.18
C GLU A 61 -19.85 -10.26 -7.85
N TYR A 62 -18.89 -10.14 -8.77
CA TYR A 62 -17.74 -9.24 -8.62
C TYR A 62 -18.19 -7.80 -8.32
N GLN A 63 -19.10 -7.23 -9.13
CA GLN A 63 -19.60 -5.88 -8.91
C GLN A 63 -20.36 -5.71 -7.59
N GLU A 64 -21.08 -6.72 -7.13
CA GLU A 64 -21.76 -6.69 -5.82
C GLU A 64 -20.75 -6.71 -4.67
N LEU A 65 -19.70 -7.53 -4.76
CA LEU A 65 -18.65 -7.59 -3.75
C LEU A 65 -17.84 -6.29 -3.67
N LYS A 66 -17.51 -5.67 -4.80
CA LYS A 66 -16.82 -4.36 -4.85
C LYS A 66 -17.54 -3.27 -4.08
N LYS A 67 -18.87 -3.36 -3.91
CA LYS A 67 -19.60 -2.39 -3.09
C LYS A 67 -19.13 -2.42 -1.65
N ASN A 68 -18.71 -3.56 -1.12
CA ASN A 68 -18.33 -3.73 0.29
C ASN A 68 -16.84 -3.98 0.51
N ASN A 69 -16.12 -4.48 -0.48
CA ASN A 69 -14.69 -4.73 -0.42
C ASN A 69 -13.91 -3.61 -1.13
N PRO A 70 -12.67 -3.32 -0.71
CA PRO A 70 -11.78 -2.45 -1.48
C PRO A 70 -11.39 -3.15 -2.78
N SER A 71 -11.29 -2.41 -3.88
CA SER A 71 -10.79 -2.91 -5.17
C SER A 71 -9.53 -2.19 -5.58
N PHE A 72 -8.64 -2.87 -6.31
CA PHE A 72 -7.42 -2.24 -6.84
C PHE A 72 -7.71 -1.07 -7.80
N THR A 73 -8.91 -1.04 -8.36
CA THR A 73 -9.42 0.02 -9.24
C THR A 73 -10.06 1.20 -8.51
N ASP A 74 -10.21 1.12 -7.18
CA ASP A 74 -10.72 2.22 -6.38
C ASP A 74 -9.64 3.26 -6.11
N GLN A 75 -10.06 4.52 -5.97
CA GLN A 75 -9.19 5.56 -5.42
C GLN A 75 -9.47 5.75 -3.93
N PHE A 76 -8.39 5.89 -3.17
CA PHE A 76 -8.44 6.05 -1.72
C PHE A 76 -7.67 7.28 -1.26
N GLU A 77 -8.21 7.98 -0.27
CA GLU A 77 -7.49 8.99 0.49
C GLU A 77 -6.79 8.31 1.69
N LEU A 78 -5.48 8.48 1.81
CA LEU A 78 -4.73 8.00 2.98
C LEU A 78 -5.10 8.83 4.22
N LEU A 79 -5.66 8.16 5.23
CA LEU A 79 -6.01 8.80 6.51
C LEU A 79 -4.88 8.66 7.53
N GLU A 80 -4.33 7.46 7.66
CA GLU A 80 -3.32 7.15 8.66
C GLU A 80 -2.46 5.95 8.23
N LEU A 81 -1.18 5.95 8.61
CA LEU A 81 -0.31 4.78 8.54
C LEU A 81 -0.21 4.17 9.93
N LEU A 82 -0.50 2.88 10.04
CA LEU A 82 -0.56 2.10 11.28
C LEU A 82 0.58 1.06 11.31
N PRO A 83 1.00 0.60 12.50
CA PRO A 83 1.98 -0.49 12.60
C PRO A 83 1.45 -1.79 11.99
N PRO A 84 2.35 -2.70 11.56
CA PRO A 84 1.97 -4.04 11.13
C PRO A 84 1.19 -4.81 12.19
N ASN A 85 0.37 -5.75 11.73
CA ASN A 85 -0.32 -6.70 12.60
C ASN A 85 0.68 -7.69 13.24
N SER A 86 0.29 -8.30 14.35
CA SER A 86 1.14 -9.31 15.01
C SER A 86 1.38 -10.51 14.09
N GLY A 87 2.64 -10.78 13.75
CA GLY A 87 3.03 -11.86 12.84
C GLY A 87 3.13 -11.45 11.38
N ASP A 88 2.94 -10.16 11.09
CA ASP A 88 3.11 -9.55 9.78
C ASP A 88 4.18 -8.43 9.87
N ASP A 89 4.72 -8.02 8.74
CA ASP A 89 5.67 -6.92 8.58
C ASP A 89 5.19 -5.83 7.59
N ASP A 90 4.00 -5.97 7.02
CA ASP A 90 3.38 -4.93 6.20
C ASP A 90 2.76 -3.81 7.05
N ILE A 91 3.10 -2.57 6.71
CA ILE A 91 2.52 -1.37 7.30
C ILE A 91 1.07 -1.29 6.88
N ILE A 92 0.16 -1.03 7.81
CA ILE A 92 -1.26 -0.91 7.47
C ILE A 92 -1.58 0.53 7.08
N ALA A 93 -2.08 0.72 5.86
CA ALA A 93 -2.68 1.97 5.40
C ALA A 93 -4.17 1.98 5.76
N LYS A 94 -4.55 2.87 6.69
CA LYS A 94 -5.95 3.20 6.92
C LYS A 94 -6.37 4.23 5.88
N VAL A 95 -7.28 3.84 5.01
CA VAL A 95 -7.65 4.62 3.83
C VAL A 95 -9.16 4.79 3.74
N LYS A 96 -9.60 5.85 3.06
CA LYS A 96 -11.01 6.13 2.80
C LYS A 96 -11.25 6.13 1.30
N ARG A 97 -12.13 5.25 0.83
CA ARG A 97 -12.52 5.20 -0.57
C ARG A 97 -13.27 6.46 -0.97
N ILE A 98 -12.89 7.09 -2.08
CA ILE A 98 -13.43 8.38 -2.49
C ILE A 98 -14.91 8.26 -2.88
N SER A 99 -15.30 7.19 -3.57
CA SER A 99 -16.63 7.04 -4.18
C SER A 99 -17.77 6.95 -3.17
N ASP A 100 -17.56 6.29 -2.03
CA ASP A 100 -18.60 6.02 -1.04
C ASP A 100 -18.18 6.27 0.42
N GLN A 101 -16.97 6.83 0.64
CA GLN A 101 -16.42 7.21 1.93
C GLN A 101 -16.22 6.04 2.91
N LYS A 102 -16.28 4.78 2.45
CA LYS A 102 -15.96 3.62 3.29
C LYS A 102 -14.49 3.60 3.67
N ILE A 103 -14.21 3.16 4.89
CA ILE A 103 -12.86 3.07 5.44
C ILE A 103 -12.38 1.64 5.38
N PHE A 104 -11.14 1.47 4.95
CA PHE A 104 -10.47 0.18 4.84
C PHE A 104 -9.09 0.25 5.49
N GLU A 105 -8.61 -0.91 5.93
CA GLU A 105 -7.24 -1.13 6.37
C GLU A 105 -6.62 -2.11 5.38
N ILE A 106 -5.63 -1.65 4.62
CA ILE A 106 -4.99 -2.40 3.54
C ILE A 106 -3.48 -2.38 3.80
N GLY A 107 -2.79 -3.48 3.53
CA GLY A 107 -1.33 -3.48 3.54
C GLY A 107 -0.78 -2.43 2.58
N LEU A 108 0.13 -1.58 3.05
CA LEU A 108 0.67 -0.47 2.26
C LEU A 108 1.46 -1.01 1.06
N SER A 109 2.02 -2.22 1.17
CA SER A 109 2.73 -2.86 0.06
C SER A 109 1.85 -3.18 -1.15
N TRP A 110 0.52 -3.20 -0.97
CA TRP A 110 -0.47 -3.41 -2.03
C TRP A 110 -0.95 -2.11 -2.70
N LEU A 111 -0.50 -0.95 -2.21
CA LEU A 111 -0.97 0.36 -2.65
C LEU A 111 0.15 1.18 -3.27
N GLU A 112 -0.20 1.98 -4.26
CA GLU A 112 0.66 3.02 -4.83
C GLU A 112 -0.08 4.36 -4.88
N CYS A 113 0.66 5.45 -5.10
CA CYS A 113 0.01 6.73 -5.37
C CYS A 113 -0.75 6.68 -6.69
N ALA A 114 -1.97 7.22 -6.69
CA ALA A 114 -2.83 7.26 -7.88
C ALA A 114 -2.25 8.14 -9.01
N ASP A 115 -1.33 9.05 -8.68
CA ASP A 115 -0.56 9.86 -9.64
C ASP A 115 0.94 9.67 -9.40
N PHE A 116 1.68 9.28 -10.43
CA PHE A 116 3.14 9.10 -10.36
C PHE A 116 3.90 10.43 -10.23
N MET A 117 3.25 11.55 -10.52
CA MET A 117 3.80 12.89 -10.31
C MET A 117 3.58 13.41 -8.89
N ASP A 118 2.84 12.68 -8.04
CA ASP A 118 2.63 13.04 -6.65
C ASP A 118 3.97 13.05 -5.90
N VAL A 119 4.17 14.05 -5.04
CA VAL A 119 5.38 14.19 -4.22
C VAL A 119 5.60 12.98 -3.30
N ASN A 120 4.53 12.25 -2.99
CA ASN A 120 4.52 11.05 -2.17
C ASN A 120 4.87 9.79 -2.95
N TYR A 121 4.77 9.79 -4.29
CA TYR A 121 4.90 8.59 -5.13
C TYR A 121 6.18 7.83 -4.79
N GLN A 122 7.32 8.51 -4.74
CA GLN A 122 8.59 7.89 -4.44
C GLN A 122 8.61 7.21 -3.06
N PHE A 123 8.03 7.84 -2.02
CA PHE A 123 8.06 7.29 -0.67
C PHE A 123 7.20 6.04 -0.52
N ILE A 124 6.02 6.04 -1.13
CA ILE A 124 5.10 4.90 -1.12
C ILE A 124 5.67 3.76 -1.99
N HIS A 125 6.18 4.10 -3.17
CA HIS A 125 6.76 3.12 -4.08
C HIS A 125 8.04 2.47 -3.52
N ASP A 126 8.93 3.24 -2.89
CA ASP A 126 10.14 2.71 -2.24
C ASP A 126 9.79 1.75 -1.09
N TYR A 127 8.68 1.99 -0.38
CA TYR A 127 8.20 1.07 0.64
C TYR A 127 7.72 -0.25 0.05
N ALA A 128 6.87 -0.21 -0.99
CA ALA A 128 6.39 -1.40 -1.67
C ALA A 128 7.54 -2.24 -2.23
N VAL A 129 8.53 -1.60 -2.86
CA VAL A 129 9.74 -2.29 -3.35
C VAL A 129 10.56 -2.90 -2.22
N TRP A 130 10.73 -2.19 -1.11
CA TRP A 130 11.41 -2.75 0.06
C TRP A 130 10.68 -3.99 0.59
N HIS A 131 9.37 -3.91 0.78
CA HIS A 131 8.56 -4.99 1.33
C HIS A 131 8.57 -6.28 0.48
N THR A 132 8.67 -6.15 -0.84
CA THR A 132 8.65 -7.29 -1.76
C THR A 132 10.02 -7.92 -2.03
N ASN A 133 11.12 -7.16 -1.87
CA ASN A 133 12.46 -7.60 -2.32
C ASN A 133 13.46 -7.90 -1.19
N TYR A 134 13.14 -7.55 0.05
CA TYR A 134 13.92 -7.86 1.25
C TYR A 134 13.16 -8.83 2.15
#